data_AF-A0A5A8ED34-F1
#
_entry.id   AF-A0A5A8ED34-F1
#
_cell.length_a   1.000
_cell.length_b   1.000
_cell.length_c   1.000
_cell.angle_alpha   90.00
_cell.angle_beta   90.00
_cell.angle_gamma   90.00
#
_symmetry.space_group_name_H-M   'P 1'
#
loop_
_entity.id
_entity.type
_entity.pdbx_description
1 polymer ?
#
loop_
_entity_poly.entity_id
_entity_poly.type
_entity_poly.pdbx_seq_one_letter_code
_entity_poly.pdbx_strand_id
1 'polypeptide(L)'
;MSVILGPHPRVTPDSDADVIVGIRAFVIGTKETEEAAGGGADCHSQASGHWIVDTPIANPMSGYCEYKASRRAWGINALGTIVVEVETRSGHVGVGVSIGGEPACFVVESHLSRFVVGQDPHCVELMWDQMFRASLNYGRKGLVVQAISAVDLAIWDVLGKVSGRPVYDLLGGKTKGRLPVYATTARPDLAKKLGFQGGKFPLPYGPGDGDAGMRANIERIKAVRESVGPDFPIMVDCYMSLTATYTVELARRIDREVPGGVKWIEEFLPPDDYEGYAEVKRRVSTTLLTTGEHEYTRWGFRQLLERKCADVLQPDITWCGGITEARRIVALASCYDVPVVPHGSSVYSYHLQYAFPSCPIAEFLILSPKGDEIVPLFGKTFTDEPLPAGGFIDLPRRPGFGVTLNRAELDLRRPFSGGLPRGLGEAEAEKDARTPTQSDWLGRAAAIPCVAVSDAEMESARAAVGGGSAATAADAAAASAAAAASPADAAAASAAVGPPAAP
;
A
#
# COMPACT_ATOMS: atom_id res chain seq x y z
N MET A 1 -17.15 -30.30 -3.99
CA MET A 1 -17.34 -30.80 -2.60
C MET A 1 -16.99 -29.68 -1.65
N SER A 2 -17.83 -29.41 -0.64
CA SER A 2 -17.58 -28.36 0.36
C SER A 2 -16.96 -28.97 1.61
N VAL A 3 -15.96 -28.31 2.20
CA VAL A 3 -15.43 -28.66 3.53
C VAL A 3 -16.28 -28.07 4.66
N ILE A 4 -17.25 -27.21 4.35
CA ILE A 4 -18.22 -26.68 5.31
C ILE A 4 -19.31 -27.75 5.49
N LEU A 5 -19.24 -28.46 6.62
CA LEU A 5 -20.15 -29.56 6.97
C LEU A 5 -21.41 -29.09 7.72
N GLY A 6 -21.50 -27.81 8.08
CA GLY A 6 -22.64 -27.21 8.77
C GLY A 6 -22.57 -25.68 8.75
N PRO A 7 -23.65 -24.98 9.16
CA PRO A 7 -23.66 -23.53 9.20
C PRO A 7 -22.66 -22.99 10.22
N HIS A 8 -21.98 -21.90 9.88
CA HIS A 8 -21.19 -21.15 10.85
C HIS A 8 -22.10 -20.18 11.60
N PRO A 9 -22.32 -20.34 12.91
CA PRO A 9 -23.11 -19.40 13.69
C PRO A 9 -22.43 -18.03 13.71
N ARG A 10 -23.22 -16.98 13.89
CA ARG A 10 -22.72 -15.61 14.05
C ARG A 10 -21.82 -15.53 15.28
N VAL A 11 -20.70 -14.83 15.15
CA VAL A 11 -19.89 -14.43 16.31
C VAL A 11 -20.59 -13.27 17.00
N THR A 12 -21.07 -13.50 18.22
CA THR A 12 -21.71 -12.51 19.07
C THR A 12 -20.80 -12.25 20.27
N PRO A 13 -20.47 -10.99 20.59
CA PRO A 13 -19.73 -10.69 21.82
C PRO A 13 -20.47 -11.18 23.05
N ASP A 14 -19.72 -11.52 24.10
CA ASP A 14 -20.30 -11.80 25.42
C ASP A 14 -21.05 -10.57 25.95
N SER A 15 -22.05 -10.79 26.81
CA SER A 15 -22.92 -9.71 27.31
C SER A 15 -22.16 -8.59 28.03
N ASP A 16 -21.04 -8.93 28.67
CA ASP A 16 -20.14 -8.05 29.41
C ASP A 16 -18.91 -7.59 28.60
N ALA A 17 -18.77 -8.03 27.34
CA ALA A 17 -17.64 -7.67 26.49
C ALA A 17 -17.58 -6.16 26.23
N ASP A 18 -16.36 -5.61 26.21
CA ASP A 18 -16.10 -4.20 25.90
C ASP A 18 -16.11 -3.95 24.39
N VAL A 19 -17.30 -3.99 23.81
CA VAL A 19 -17.49 -3.88 22.36
C VAL A 19 -17.15 -2.49 21.83
N ILE A 20 -16.84 -2.42 20.54
CA ILE A 20 -16.70 -1.18 19.80
C ILE A 20 -18.07 -0.52 19.63
N VAL A 21 -18.21 0.71 20.11
CA VAL A 21 -19.46 1.50 20.05
C VAL A 21 -19.42 2.59 18.99
N GLY A 22 -18.25 2.95 18.48
CA GLY A 22 -18.12 4.00 17.49
C GLY A 22 -16.84 3.93 16.67
N ILE A 23 -16.94 4.42 15.44
CA ILE A 23 -15.82 4.65 14.54
C ILE A 23 -15.99 6.04 13.91
N ARG A 24 -14.90 6.79 13.81
CA ARG A 24 -14.90 8.15 13.22
C ARG A 24 -13.68 8.31 12.34
N ALA A 25 -13.86 8.90 11.16
CA ALA A 25 -12.77 9.20 10.25
C ALA A 25 -12.63 10.71 10.01
N PHE A 26 -11.39 11.20 10.09
CA PHE A 26 -11.04 12.61 9.98
C PHE A 26 -9.96 12.83 8.93
N VAL A 27 -9.94 14.03 8.37
CA VAL A 27 -8.81 14.60 7.63
C VAL A 27 -8.16 15.70 8.46
N ILE A 28 -6.91 16.04 8.14
CA ILE A 28 -6.20 17.16 8.77
C ILE A 28 -6.47 18.43 7.95
N GLY A 29 -7.38 19.28 8.46
CA GLY A 29 -7.68 20.63 7.98
C GLY A 29 -7.76 20.78 6.46
N THR A 30 -7.06 21.79 5.93
CA THR A 30 -6.73 21.94 4.51
C THR A 30 -5.33 21.38 4.22
N LYS A 31 -5.00 21.22 2.93
CA LYS A 31 -3.65 20.80 2.53
C LYS A 31 -2.55 21.69 3.09
N GLU A 32 -2.77 23.00 3.10
CA GLU A 32 -1.81 23.97 3.64
C GLU A 32 -1.59 23.76 5.13
N THR A 33 -2.64 23.42 5.88
CA THR A 33 -2.52 23.12 7.32
C THR A 33 -1.83 21.78 7.57
N GLU A 34 -2.06 20.78 6.72
CA GLU A 34 -1.36 19.50 6.79
C GLU A 34 0.13 19.67 6.46
N GLU A 35 0.46 20.38 5.39
CA GLU A 35 1.85 20.72 5.03
C GLU A 35 2.55 21.50 6.16
N ALA A 36 1.85 22.47 6.78
CA ALA A 36 2.38 23.24 7.91
C ALA A 36 2.54 22.40 9.19
N ALA A 37 1.81 21.30 9.32
CA ALA A 37 1.97 20.32 10.40
C ALA A 37 3.15 19.37 10.18
N GLY A 38 3.92 19.54 9.10
CA GLY A 38 4.98 18.62 8.69
C GLY A 38 4.44 17.39 7.99
N GLY A 39 3.24 17.48 7.41
CA GLY A 39 2.50 16.36 6.83
C GLY A 39 1.72 15.57 7.88
N GLY A 40 1.62 14.27 7.64
CA GLY A 40 0.98 13.31 8.53
C GLY A 40 1.36 11.90 8.07
N ALA A 41 0.38 11.03 7.90
CA ALA A 41 0.63 9.73 7.29
C ALA A 41 0.85 9.81 5.77
N ASP A 42 0.42 10.90 5.12
CA ASP A 42 0.89 11.25 3.79
C ASP A 42 2.27 11.94 3.91
N CYS A 43 3.33 11.16 3.75
CA CYS A 43 4.71 11.67 3.83
C CYS A 43 5.06 12.65 2.70
N HIS A 44 4.21 12.75 1.66
CA HIS A 44 4.39 13.63 0.51
C HIS A 44 3.65 14.95 0.62
N SER A 45 2.73 15.09 1.60
CA SER A 45 2.08 16.36 1.96
C SER A 45 3.07 17.30 2.64
N GLN A 46 4.07 17.76 1.88
CA GLN A 46 5.14 18.64 2.33
C GLN A 46 5.13 19.96 1.55
N ALA A 47 5.56 21.02 2.21
CA ALA A 47 5.68 22.35 1.61
C ALA A 47 6.73 22.38 0.48
N SER A 48 6.61 23.37 -0.41
CA SER A 48 7.61 23.58 -1.47
C SER A 48 9.00 23.85 -0.90
N GLY A 49 10.03 23.38 -1.60
CA GLY A 49 11.43 23.39 -1.19
C GLY A 49 11.83 22.17 -0.36
N HIS A 50 10.87 21.34 0.07
CA HIS A 50 11.17 20.10 0.78
C HIS A 50 11.81 19.07 -0.17
N TRP A 51 12.89 18.41 0.27
CA TRP A 51 13.67 17.51 -0.58
C TRP A 51 12.83 16.41 -1.22
N ILE A 52 11.92 15.84 -0.43
CA ILE A 52 11.06 14.74 -0.87
C ILE A 52 10.13 15.12 -2.05
N VAL A 53 9.85 16.41 -2.30
CA VAL A 53 8.93 16.81 -3.39
C VAL A 53 9.63 17.58 -4.51
N ASP A 54 10.61 18.43 -4.17
CA ASP A 54 11.16 19.43 -5.09
C ASP A 54 12.65 19.19 -5.45
N THR A 55 13.26 18.10 -4.98
CA THR A 55 14.56 17.65 -5.52
C THR A 55 14.37 16.67 -6.67
N PRO A 56 15.37 16.51 -7.56
CA PRO A 56 15.31 15.49 -8.62
C PRO A 56 15.16 14.09 -8.02
N ILE A 57 14.00 13.48 -8.25
CA ILE A 57 13.65 12.11 -7.85
C ILE A 57 12.97 11.46 -9.06
N ALA A 58 13.59 10.41 -9.59
CA ALA A 58 13.03 9.62 -10.66
C ALA A 58 11.70 9.01 -10.20
N ASN A 59 10.67 9.14 -11.03
CA ASN A 59 9.31 8.69 -10.75
C ASN A 59 8.61 8.31 -12.08
N PRO A 60 7.45 7.64 -12.06
CA PRO A 60 6.76 7.21 -13.28
C PRO A 60 6.38 8.35 -14.23
N MET A 61 6.26 9.58 -13.73
CA MET A 61 5.91 10.76 -14.50
C MET A 61 7.14 11.53 -15.02
N SER A 62 8.37 11.09 -14.71
CA SER A 62 9.62 11.80 -15.08
C SER A 62 9.88 11.85 -16.59
N GLY A 63 9.22 11.00 -17.39
CA GLY A 63 9.26 11.06 -18.85
C GLY A 63 8.52 12.24 -19.46
N TYR A 64 7.68 12.92 -18.68
CA TYR A 64 6.88 14.08 -19.09
C TYR A 64 7.48 15.36 -18.49
N CYS A 65 7.85 16.30 -19.35
CA CYS A 65 8.64 17.47 -18.93
C CYS A 65 7.89 18.38 -17.95
N GLU A 66 6.56 18.46 -18.07
CA GLU A 66 5.68 19.24 -17.21
C GLU A 66 5.63 18.74 -15.76
N TYR A 67 5.96 17.47 -15.51
CA TYR A 67 5.85 16.83 -14.18
C TYR A 67 7.21 16.54 -13.53
N LYS A 68 8.31 16.88 -14.21
CA LYS A 68 9.67 16.54 -13.77
C LYS A 68 10.21 17.44 -12.66
N ALA A 69 9.74 18.68 -12.58
CA ALA A 69 10.28 19.67 -11.65
C ALA A 69 9.91 19.39 -10.18
N SER A 70 8.75 18.81 -9.93
CA SER A 70 8.26 18.52 -8.58
C SER A 70 7.29 17.34 -8.62
N ARG A 71 7.36 16.47 -7.61
CA ARG A 71 6.38 15.38 -7.47
C ARG A 71 4.96 15.90 -7.16
N ARG A 72 4.84 17.13 -6.66
CA ARG A 72 3.55 17.82 -6.47
C ARG A 72 2.86 18.13 -7.80
N ALA A 73 3.63 18.32 -8.88
CA ALA A 73 3.08 18.69 -10.18
C ALA A 73 2.13 17.63 -10.77
N TRP A 74 2.36 16.34 -10.47
CA TRP A 74 1.48 15.25 -10.88
C TRP A 74 0.53 14.78 -9.77
N GLY A 75 0.53 15.47 -8.62
CA GLY A 75 -0.44 15.24 -7.56
C GLY A 75 -0.09 14.10 -6.59
N ILE A 76 1.19 13.86 -6.29
CA ILE A 76 1.59 12.87 -5.27
C ILE A 76 0.92 13.14 -3.90
N ASN A 77 0.73 14.41 -3.56
CA ASN A 77 0.05 14.90 -2.34
C ASN A 77 -1.45 15.18 -2.58
N ALA A 78 -2.08 14.47 -3.52
CA ALA A 78 -3.47 14.69 -3.87
C ALA A 78 -4.42 14.32 -2.72
N LEU A 79 -4.10 13.24 -1.99
CA LEU A 79 -5.00 12.60 -1.03
C LEU A 79 -4.93 13.22 0.37
N GLY A 80 -3.74 13.32 0.96
CA GLY A 80 -3.57 13.72 2.34
C GLY A 80 -3.86 12.59 3.35
N THR A 81 -3.71 12.92 4.62
CA THR A 81 -3.83 11.99 5.75
C THR A 81 -5.29 11.69 6.10
N ILE A 82 -5.58 10.42 6.38
CA ILE A 82 -6.76 9.99 7.13
C ILE A 82 -6.36 9.62 8.56
N VAL A 83 -7.15 10.06 9.53
CA VAL A 83 -7.10 9.65 10.94
C VAL A 83 -8.38 8.90 11.28
N VAL A 84 -8.28 7.68 11.76
CA VAL A 84 -9.41 6.86 12.21
C VAL A 84 -9.35 6.70 13.73
N GLU A 85 -10.49 6.91 14.38
CA GLU A 85 -10.68 6.58 15.79
C GLU A 85 -11.70 5.47 15.95
N VAL A 86 -11.39 4.52 16.84
CA VAL A 86 -12.29 3.44 17.25
C VAL A 86 -12.51 3.54 18.75
N GLU A 87 -13.76 3.64 19.18
CA GLU A 87 -14.15 3.82 20.57
C GLU A 87 -14.89 2.60 21.10
N THR A 88 -14.52 2.16 22.30
CA THR A 88 -15.13 1.05 23.02
C THR A 88 -16.15 1.53 24.06
N ARG A 89 -17.00 0.62 24.54
CA ARG A 89 -18.04 0.92 25.54
C ARG A 89 -17.46 1.47 26.84
N SER A 90 -16.26 1.04 27.23
CA SER A 90 -15.53 1.52 28.40
C SER A 90 -14.88 2.89 28.21
N GLY A 91 -14.95 3.47 27.00
CA GLY A 91 -14.40 4.79 26.67
C GLY A 91 -12.95 4.78 26.20
N HIS A 92 -12.31 3.63 26.01
CA HIS A 92 -11.00 3.59 25.36
C HIS A 92 -11.14 3.96 23.88
N VAL A 93 -10.25 4.82 23.41
CA VAL A 93 -10.17 5.24 22.00
C VAL A 93 -8.83 4.81 21.42
N GLY A 94 -8.87 3.95 20.39
CA GLY A 94 -7.72 3.63 19.56
C GLY A 94 -7.63 4.55 18.36
N VAL A 95 -6.40 4.80 17.89
CA VAL A 95 -6.11 5.69 16.76
C VAL A 95 -5.28 4.95 15.72
N GLY A 96 -5.65 5.11 14.46
CA GLY A 96 -4.89 4.64 13.30
C GLY A 96 -4.83 5.71 12.23
N VAL A 97 -3.76 5.72 11.44
CA VAL A 97 -3.57 6.70 10.35
C VAL A 97 -3.09 6.01 9.07
N SER A 98 -3.37 6.64 7.93
CA SER A 98 -2.88 6.24 6.60
C SER A 98 -2.91 7.46 5.67
N ILE A 99 -2.33 7.34 4.48
CA ILE A 99 -2.73 8.16 3.33
C ILE A 99 -4.13 7.75 2.85
N GLY A 100 -4.92 8.70 2.37
CA GLY A 100 -6.22 8.43 1.75
C GLY A 100 -7.25 9.56 1.85
N GLY A 101 -7.03 10.51 2.77
CA GLY A 101 -7.82 11.72 2.93
C GLY A 101 -9.35 11.51 2.95
N GLU A 102 -10.06 12.47 2.37
CA GLU A 102 -11.52 12.47 2.34
C GLU A 102 -12.13 11.22 1.65
N PRO A 103 -11.62 10.73 0.49
CA PRO A 103 -12.11 9.50 -0.11
C PRO A 103 -12.02 8.27 0.83
N ALA A 104 -10.93 8.13 1.59
CA ALA A 104 -10.82 7.07 2.58
C ALA A 104 -11.82 7.24 3.73
N CYS A 105 -12.07 8.48 4.19
CA CYS A 105 -13.10 8.74 5.20
C CYS A 105 -14.48 8.27 4.75
N PHE A 106 -14.83 8.47 3.47
CA PHE A 106 -16.08 7.97 2.91
C PHE A 106 -16.16 6.43 2.97
N VAL A 107 -15.08 5.74 2.58
CA VAL A 107 -15.02 4.27 2.63
C VAL A 107 -15.20 3.78 4.07
N VAL A 108 -14.52 4.39 5.04
CA VAL A 108 -14.61 4.03 6.46
C VAL A 108 -16.02 4.24 7.00
N GLU A 109 -16.56 5.45 6.86
CA GLU A 109 -17.82 5.86 7.49
C GLU A 109 -19.04 5.23 6.80
N SER A 110 -19.06 5.18 5.46
CA SER A 110 -20.20 4.72 4.67
C SER A 110 -20.22 3.21 4.44
N HIS A 111 -19.07 2.54 4.50
CA HIS A 111 -18.99 1.10 4.26
C HIS A 111 -18.40 0.33 5.44
N LEU A 112 -17.12 0.53 5.78
CA LEU A 112 -16.40 -0.39 6.68
C LEU A 112 -16.96 -0.41 8.11
N SER A 113 -17.50 0.71 8.59
CA SER A 113 -18.07 0.89 9.92
C SER A 113 -19.06 -0.20 10.34
N ARG A 114 -19.86 -0.73 9.40
CA ARG A 114 -20.89 -1.76 9.64
C ARG A 114 -20.36 -3.13 10.06
N PHE A 115 -19.05 -3.37 9.87
CA PHE A 115 -18.36 -4.61 10.23
C PHE A 115 -17.58 -4.47 11.55
N VAL A 116 -17.41 -3.24 12.05
CA VAL A 116 -16.57 -2.93 13.20
C VAL A 116 -17.43 -2.57 14.42
N VAL A 117 -18.44 -1.73 14.24
CA VAL A 117 -19.35 -1.32 15.32
C VAL A 117 -20.15 -2.54 15.80
N GLY A 118 -20.18 -2.74 17.12
CA GLY A 118 -20.80 -3.89 17.79
C GLY A 118 -19.89 -5.11 17.93
N GLN A 119 -18.66 -5.10 17.41
CA GLN A 119 -17.72 -6.21 17.57
C GLN A 119 -16.87 -6.09 18.83
N ASP A 120 -16.41 -7.22 19.34
CA ASP A 120 -15.31 -7.28 20.32
C ASP A 120 -14.00 -6.87 19.62
N PRO A 121 -13.22 -5.91 20.16
CA PRO A 121 -11.94 -5.50 19.58
C PRO A 121 -10.91 -6.64 19.45
N HIS A 122 -11.06 -7.76 20.16
CA HIS A 122 -10.22 -8.96 20.00
C HIS A 122 -10.48 -9.70 18.69
N CYS A 123 -11.63 -9.50 18.04
CA CYS A 123 -12.02 -10.16 16.79
C CYS A 123 -11.37 -9.52 15.54
N VAL A 124 -10.08 -9.17 15.62
CA VAL A 124 -9.33 -8.49 14.54
C VAL A 124 -9.37 -9.26 13.22
N GLU A 125 -9.25 -10.59 13.28
CA GLU A 125 -9.29 -11.46 12.10
C GLU A 125 -10.64 -11.42 11.38
N LEU A 126 -11.74 -11.41 12.14
CA LEU A 126 -13.10 -11.37 11.62
C LEU A 126 -13.40 -10.02 10.97
N MET A 127 -13.12 -8.93 11.69
CA MET A 127 -13.35 -7.57 11.19
C MET A 127 -12.54 -7.32 9.91
N TRP A 128 -11.27 -7.73 9.91
CA TRP A 128 -10.41 -7.59 8.74
C TRP A 128 -10.94 -8.39 7.53
N ASP A 129 -11.29 -9.67 7.71
CA ASP A 129 -11.78 -10.52 6.61
C ASP A 129 -13.10 -9.98 6.03
N GLN A 130 -14.03 -9.52 6.88
CA GLN A 130 -15.27 -8.91 6.43
C GLN A 130 -15.03 -7.62 5.64
N MET A 131 -14.22 -6.70 6.16
CA MET A 131 -13.89 -5.44 5.48
C MET A 131 -13.24 -5.69 4.11
N PHE A 132 -12.28 -6.61 4.05
CA PHE A 132 -11.59 -6.94 2.80
C PHE A 132 -12.52 -7.65 1.81
N ARG A 133 -13.25 -8.69 2.24
CA ARG A 133 -14.14 -9.45 1.36
C ARG A 133 -15.30 -8.61 0.83
N ALA A 134 -15.87 -7.76 1.66
CA ALA A 134 -16.96 -6.86 1.26
C ALA A 134 -16.54 -5.81 0.23
N SER A 135 -15.23 -5.52 0.13
CA SER A 135 -14.68 -4.53 -0.79
C SER A 135 -13.94 -5.13 -1.99
N LEU A 136 -13.94 -6.47 -2.17
CA LEU A 136 -13.22 -7.14 -3.25
C LEU A 136 -13.54 -6.61 -4.66
N ASN A 137 -14.77 -6.17 -4.90
CA ASN A 137 -15.21 -5.68 -6.21
C ASN A 137 -14.68 -4.28 -6.57
N TYR A 138 -14.13 -3.52 -5.61
CA TYR A 138 -13.61 -2.17 -5.87
C TYR A 138 -12.33 -1.80 -5.10
N GLY A 139 -11.76 -2.72 -4.29
CA GLY A 139 -10.78 -2.33 -3.28
C GLY A 139 -9.50 -3.15 -3.13
N ARG A 140 -9.29 -4.25 -3.85
CA ARG A 140 -8.21 -5.25 -3.59
C ARG A 140 -6.77 -4.70 -3.40
N LYS A 141 -6.49 -3.46 -3.82
CA LYS A 141 -5.22 -2.73 -3.71
C LYS A 141 -5.51 -1.22 -3.51
N GLY A 142 -4.52 -0.44 -3.10
CA GLY A 142 -4.58 1.03 -3.08
C GLY A 142 -5.49 1.61 -2.00
N LEU A 143 -6.16 2.71 -2.33
CA LEU A 143 -6.95 3.58 -1.42
C LEU A 143 -7.87 2.82 -0.44
N VAL A 144 -8.53 1.76 -0.90
CA VAL A 144 -9.45 0.99 -0.05
C VAL A 144 -8.71 0.14 0.96
N VAL A 145 -7.57 -0.47 0.59
CA VAL A 145 -6.73 -1.22 1.53
C VAL A 145 -6.02 -0.27 2.50
N GLN A 146 -5.64 0.93 2.06
CA GLN A 146 -5.15 2.00 2.93
C GLN A 146 -6.21 2.42 3.96
N ALA A 147 -7.48 2.56 3.57
CA ALA A 147 -8.59 2.78 4.49
C ALA A 147 -8.76 1.63 5.49
N ILE A 148 -8.70 0.37 5.02
CA ILE A 148 -8.72 -0.82 5.90
C ILE A 148 -7.55 -0.79 6.89
N SER A 149 -6.36 -0.40 6.43
CA SER A 149 -5.16 -0.30 7.28
C SER A 149 -5.36 0.72 8.41
N ALA A 150 -5.89 1.91 8.12
CA ALA A 150 -6.17 2.91 9.15
C ALA A 150 -7.18 2.38 10.20
N VAL A 151 -8.22 1.64 9.77
CA VAL A 151 -9.19 1.02 10.68
C VAL A 151 -8.55 -0.10 11.51
N ASP A 152 -7.79 -0.99 10.88
CA ASP A 152 -7.11 -2.12 11.54
C ASP A 152 -6.11 -1.60 12.60
N LEU A 153 -5.34 -0.57 12.28
CA LEU A 153 -4.45 0.09 13.22
C LEU A 153 -5.22 0.69 14.41
N ALA A 154 -6.33 1.40 14.18
CA ALA A 154 -7.15 1.92 15.27
C ALA A 154 -7.72 0.80 16.18
N ILE A 155 -8.08 -0.34 15.59
CA ILE A 155 -8.53 -1.52 16.35
C ILE A 155 -7.38 -2.11 17.19
N TRP A 156 -6.20 -2.28 16.62
CA TRP A 156 -5.03 -2.78 17.37
C TRP A 156 -4.60 -1.83 18.49
N ASP A 157 -4.70 -0.53 18.27
CA ASP A 157 -4.41 0.48 19.28
C ASP A 157 -5.40 0.40 20.45
N VAL A 158 -6.71 0.31 20.17
CA VAL A 158 -7.72 0.18 21.23
C VAL A 158 -7.61 -1.16 21.96
N LEU A 159 -7.31 -2.25 21.23
CA LEU A 159 -7.06 -3.56 21.82
C LEU A 159 -5.88 -3.52 22.81
N GLY A 160 -4.78 -2.86 22.44
CA GLY A 160 -3.65 -2.64 23.34
C GLY A 160 -4.00 -1.80 24.56
N LYS A 161 -4.83 -0.76 24.40
CA LYS A 161 -5.32 0.09 25.49
C LYS A 161 -6.22 -0.67 26.46
N VAL A 162 -7.21 -1.40 25.95
CA VAL A 162 -8.10 -2.28 26.75
C VAL A 162 -7.28 -3.35 27.49
N SER A 163 -6.27 -3.92 26.84
CA SER A 163 -5.40 -4.94 27.43
C SER A 163 -4.34 -4.38 28.40
N GLY A 164 -4.13 -3.05 28.44
CA GLY A 164 -3.03 -2.43 29.18
C GLY A 164 -1.63 -2.83 28.67
N ARG A 165 -1.49 -3.23 27.39
CA ARG A 165 -0.25 -3.77 26.81
C ARG A 165 0.13 -3.09 25.50
N PRO A 166 1.44 -2.94 25.20
CA PRO A 166 1.88 -2.48 23.90
C PRO A 166 1.55 -3.51 22.81
N VAL A 167 1.31 -3.07 21.57
CA VAL A 167 0.96 -3.98 20.46
C VAL A 167 2.03 -5.05 20.21
N TYR A 168 3.33 -4.77 20.37
CA TYR A 168 4.38 -5.79 20.17
C TYR A 168 4.24 -6.95 21.17
N ASP A 169 3.72 -6.69 22.37
CA ASP A 169 3.48 -7.69 23.41
C ASP A 169 2.30 -8.60 23.05
N LEU A 170 1.31 -8.07 22.33
CA LEU A 170 0.17 -8.80 21.80
C LEU A 170 0.52 -9.63 20.55
N LEU A 171 1.56 -9.22 19.81
CA LEU A 171 2.07 -9.91 18.63
C LEU A 171 3.06 -11.04 18.95
N GLY A 172 3.45 -11.21 20.22
CA GLY A 172 4.37 -12.28 20.66
C GLY A 172 5.54 -11.82 21.53
N GLY A 173 5.69 -10.51 21.78
CA GLY A 173 6.75 -9.94 22.60
C GLY A 173 8.01 -9.59 21.81
N LYS A 174 9.01 -9.01 22.48
CA LYS A 174 10.24 -8.53 21.82
C LYS A 174 11.17 -9.69 21.43
N THR A 175 11.58 -9.70 20.17
CA THR A 175 12.62 -10.59 19.61
C THR A 175 14.02 -9.97 19.64
N LYS A 176 14.10 -8.68 19.97
CA LYS A 176 15.31 -7.86 19.97
C LYS A 176 15.24 -6.79 21.06
N GLY A 177 16.39 -6.47 21.66
CA GLY A 177 16.47 -5.49 22.76
C GLY A 177 16.26 -4.04 22.29
N ARG A 178 16.90 -3.69 21.16
CA ARG A 178 16.79 -2.39 20.49
C ARG A 178 16.61 -2.64 18.98
N LEU A 179 15.92 -1.76 18.27
CA LEU A 179 15.66 -1.91 16.84
C LEU A 179 16.66 -1.04 16.05
N PRO A 180 17.63 -1.64 15.32
CA PRO A 180 18.54 -0.86 14.48
C PRO A 180 17.75 -0.14 13.38
N VAL A 181 18.23 1.03 12.95
CA VAL A 181 17.52 1.85 11.95
C VAL A 181 18.47 2.46 10.93
N TYR A 182 18.07 2.41 9.65
CA TYR A 182 18.71 3.16 8.56
C TYR A 182 17.85 4.38 8.20
N ALA A 183 18.46 5.42 7.62
CA ALA A 183 17.74 6.61 7.20
C ALA A 183 17.47 6.64 5.70
N THR A 184 16.29 7.09 5.30
CA THR A 184 15.99 7.51 3.92
C THR A 184 16.03 9.03 3.85
N THR A 185 16.95 9.58 3.05
CA THR A 185 17.26 11.02 3.03
C THR A 185 18.00 11.46 1.77
N ALA A 186 17.93 12.74 1.43
CA ALA A 186 18.82 13.37 0.45
C ALA A 186 20.29 13.50 0.93
N ARG A 187 20.55 13.36 2.24
CA ARG A 187 21.85 13.59 2.90
C ARG A 187 22.40 12.38 3.67
N PRO A 188 22.80 11.28 2.98
CA PRO A 188 23.40 10.11 3.63
C PRO A 188 24.64 10.44 4.49
N ASP A 189 25.40 11.47 4.12
CA ASP A 189 26.54 11.99 4.89
C ASP A 189 26.14 12.45 6.29
N LEU A 190 24.97 13.10 6.42
CA LEU A 190 24.41 13.52 7.70
C LEU A 190 23.76 12.36 8.44
N ALA A 191 23.08 11.44 7.74
CA ALA A 191 22.56 10.22 8.35
C ALA A 191 23.67 9.43 9.07
N LYS A 192 24.84 9.28 8.45
CA LYS A 192 26.01 8.66 9.11
C LYS A 192 26.42 9.41 10.38
N LYS A 193 26.47 10.74 10.34
CA LYS A 193 26.85 11.57 11.51
C LYS A 193 25.81 11.51 12.63
N LEU A 194 24.54 11.36 12.30
CA LEU A 194 23.42 11.16 13.24
C LEU A 194 23.38 9.73 13.82
N GLY A 195 24.25 8.84 13.34
CA GLY A 195 24.46 7.50 13.89
C GLY A 195 23.60 6.40 13.29
N PHE A 196 22.83 6.67 12.23
CA PHE A 196 22.07 5.64 11.51
C PHE A 196 22.96 4.49 11.03
N GLN A 197 22.39 3.30 10.83
CA GLN A 197 23.14 2.11 10.40
C GLN A 197 23.38 2.05 8.88
N GLY A 198 22.78 2.97 8.13
CA GLY A 198 22.88 3.07 6.67
C GLY A 198 22.08 4.26 6.14
N GLY A 199 22.25 4.58 4.85
CA GLY A 199 21.57 5.69 4.19
C GLY A 199 21.00 5.30 2.82
N LYS A 200 19.67 5.32 2.68
CA LYS A 200 18.98 5.24 1.39
C LYS A 200 18.74 6.65 0.84
N PHE A 201 18.98 6.84 -0.45
CA PHE A 201 18.71 8.12 -1.13
C PHE A 201 18.00 7.89 -2.47
N PRO A 202 17.18 8.84 -2.93
CA PRO A 202 16.46 8.70 -4.19
C PRO A 202 17.40 8.82 -5.39
N LEU A 203 17.16 7.99 -6.39
CA LEU A 203 17.78 8.07 -7.70
C LEU A 203 17.20 9.30 -8.44
N PRO A 204 18.03 10.22 -8.95
CA PRO A 204 17.52 11.47 -9.52
C PRO A 204 16.92 11.34 -10.93
N TYR A 205 17.43 10.42 -11.77
CA TYR A 205 17.08 10.36 -13.19
C TYR A 205 16.57 8.98 -13.61
N GLY A 206 15.63 8.95 -14.56
CA GLY A 206 15.00 7.73 -15.06
C GLY A 206 15.32 7.41 -16.52
N PRO A 207 14.64 6.44 -17.14
CA PRO A 207 14.84 6.07 -18.55
C PRO A 207 14.60 7.23 -19.53
N GLY A 208 13.68 8.15 -19.21
CA GLY A 208 13.40 9.34 -20.02
C GLY A 208 14.57 10.31 -20.16
N ASP A 209 15.59 10.19 -19.30
CA ASP A 209 16.83 10.98 -19.35
C ASP A 209 17.96 10.34 -20.18
N GLY A 210 17.71 9.13 -20.71
CA GLY A 210 18.65 8.37 -21.52
C GLY A 210 20.01 8.14 -20.85
N ASP A 211 21.05 8.02 -21.69
CA ASP A 211 22.41 7.77 -21.21
C ASP A 211 23.00 8.91 -20.38
N ALA A 212 22.51 10.14 -20.59
CA ALA A 212 22.94 11.30 -19.80
C ALA A 212 22.47 11.16 -18.34
N GLY A 213 21.19 10.81 -18.14
CA GLY A 213 20.65 10.51 -16.81
C GLY A 213 21.36 9.33 -16.15
N MET A 214 21.61 8.24 -16.90
CA MET A 214 22.36 7.09 -16.39
C MET A 214 23.76 7.48 -15.89
N ARG A 215 24.52 8.26 -16.67
CA ARG A 215 25.84 8.75 -16.23
C ARG A 215 25.73 9.62 -14.99
N ALA A 216 24.79 10.55 -14.95
CA ALA A 216 24.59 11.45 -13.82
C ALA A 216 24.18 10.70 -12.54
N ASN A 217 23.36 9.65 -12.66
CA ASN A 217 23.02 8.74 -11.57
C ASN A 217 24.27 8.06 -10.99
N ILE A 218 25.13 7.50 -11.84
CA ILE A 218 26.37 6.85 -11.39
C ILE A 218 27.30 7.84 -10.67
N GLU A 219 27.47 9.06 -11.21
CA GLU A 219 28.27 10.09 -10.55
C GLU A 219 27.67 10.52 -9.19
N ARG A 220 26.34 10.61 -9.09
CA ARG A 220 25.66 10.87 -7.81
C ARG A 220 25.94 9.76 -6.80
N ILE A 221 25.86 8.48 -7.20
CA ILE A 221 26.12 7.34 -6.32
C ILE A 221 27.58 7.34 -5.86
N LYS A 222 28.54 7.62 -6.77
CA LYS A 222 29.96 7.79 -6.41
C LYS A 222 30.16 8.90 -5.38
N ALA A 223 29.55 10.06 -5.58
CA ALA A 223 29.64 11.19 -4.66
C ALA A 223 29.04 10.85 -3.27
N VAL A 224 27.92 10.13 -3.22
CA VAL A 224 27.37 9.63 -1.95
C VAL A 224 28.35 8.68 -1.28
N ARG A 225 28.86 7.67 -2.00
CA ARG A 225 29.84 6.70 -1.50
C ARG A 225 31.08 7.39 -0.92
N GLU A 226 31.64 8.36 -1.63
CA GLU A 226 32.79 9.14 -1.17
C GLU A 226 32.47 9.89 0.13
N SER A 227 31.29 10.51 0.23
CA SER A 227 30.89 11.30 1.40
C SER A 227 30.70 10.48 2.69
N VAL A 228 30.42 9.18 2.58
CA VAL A 228 30.17 8.28 3.72
C VAL A 228 31.29 7.27 3.97
N GLY A 229 32.26 7.16 3.06
CA GLY A 229 33.34 6.16 3.14
C GLY A 229 32.92 4.75 2.68
N PRO A 230 33.86 3.80 2.72
CA PRO A 230 33.68 2.49 2.08
C PRO A 230 32.68 1.57 2.81
N ASP A 231 32.59 1.65 4.14
CA ASP A 231 31.90 0.65 4.95
C ASP A 231 30.44 1.01 5.27
N PHE A 232 30.08 2.29 5.19
CA PHE A 232 28.72 2.71 5.51
C PHE A 232 27.74 2.21 4.44
N PRO A 233 26.71 1.42 4.80
CA PRO A 233 25.74 0.94 3.81
C PRO A 233 25.01 2.11 3.14
N ILE A 234 24.97 2.10 1.81
CA ILE A 234 24.16 3.03 1.02
C ILE A 234 23.20 2.25 0.13
N MET A 235 22.01 2.79 -0.05
CA MET A 235 20.93 2.18 -0.82
C MET A 235 20.35 3.21 -1.79
N VAL A 236 19.77 2.73 -2.88
CA VAL A 236 19.19 3.58 -3.92
C VAL A 236 17.70 3.29 -4.03
N ASP A 237 16.89 4.33 -3.87
CA ASP A 237 15.44 4.28 -4.06
C ASP A 237 15.07 4.76 -5.47
N CYS A 238 14.28 3.98 -6.20
CA CYS A 238 13.94 4.30 -7.60
C CYS A 238 12.47 4.68 -7.80
N TYR A 239 11.63 4.62 -6.76
CA TYR A 239 10.19 4.98 -6.79
C TYR A 239 9.48 4.61 -8.10
N MET A 240 9.39 3.31 -8.39
CA MET A 240 8.70 2.69 -9.53
C MET A 240 9.02 3.27 -10.92
N SER A 241 10.19 3.90 -11.09
CA SER A 241 10.46 4.77 -12.25
C SER A 241 11.23 4.15 -13.41
N LEU A 242 11.83 2.97 -13.23
CA LEU A 242 12.75 2.39 -14.21
C LEU A 242 12.08 1.27 -15.03
N THR A 243 12.88 0.70 -15.92
CA THR A 243 12.54 -0.51 -16.68
C THR A 243 13.53 -1.63 -16.36
N ALA A 244 13.19 -2.87 -16.67
CA ALA A 244 14.07 -4.02 -16.38
C ALA A 244 15.46 -3.84 -17.02
N THR A 245 15.51 -3.45 -18.30
CA THR A 245 16.77 -3.21 -19.03
C THR A 245 17.60 -2.08 -18.40
N TYR A 246 16.97 -0.95 -18.07
CA TYR A 246 17.67 0.18 -17.44
C TYR A 246 18.23 -0.21 -16.08
N THR A 247 17.45 -0.94 -15.28
CA THR A 247 17.86 -1.39 -13.94
C THR A 247 19.04 -2.36 -14.00
N VAL A 248 19.03 -3.31 -14.93
CA VAL A 248 20.15 -4.24 -15.10
C VAL A 248 21.43 -3.49 -15.49
N GLU A 249 21.34 -2.51 -16.37
CA GLU A 249 22.49 -1.68 -16.73
C GLU A 249 22.96 -0.80 -15.55
N LEU A 250 22.04 -0.20 -14.80
CA LEU A 250 22.35 0.56 -13.59
C LEU A 250 23.13 -0.30 -12.59
N ALA A 251 22.65 -1.50 -12.28
CA ALA A 251 23.32 -2.43 -11.37
C ALA A 251 24.72 -2.81 -11.86
N ARG A 252 24.88 -3.14 -13.14
CA ARG A 252 26.20 -3.46 -13.74
C ARG A 252 27.18 -2.31 -13.65
N ARG A 253 26.72 -1.07 -13.84
CA ARG A 253 27.56 0.13 -13.72
C ARG A 253 27.92 0.42 -12.27
N ILE A 254 26.98 0.22 -11.33
CA ILE A 254 27.27 0.32 -9.90
C ILE A 254 28.41 -0.65 -9.54
N ASP A 255 28.30 -1.92 -9.93
CA ASP A 255 29.33 -2.93 -9.65
C ASP A 255 30.70 -2.57 -10.23
N ARG A 256 30.71 -2.05 -11.46
CA ARG A 256 31.95 -1.72 -12.19
C ARG A 256 32.60 -0.43 -11.70
N GLU A 257 31.80 0.56 -11.31
CA GLU A 257 32.26 1.95 -11.20
C GLU A 257 32.12 2.54 -9.79
N VAL A 258 31.33 1.95 -8.89
CA VAL A 258 31.11 2.45 -7.53
C VAL A 258 31.86 1.56 -6.53
N PRO A 259 32.90 2.06 -5.84
CA PRO A 259 33.60 1.28 -4.82
C PRO A 259 32.66 0.75 -3.74
N GLY A 260 32.68 -0.57 -3.52
CA GLY A 260 31.81 -1.25 -2.55
C GLY A 260 30.33 -1.33 -2.95
N GLY A 261 29.96 -0.85 -4.15
CA GLY A 261 28.60 -0.88 -4.67
C GLY A 261 27.57 -0.20 -3.75
N VAL A 262 26.33 -0.64 -3.88
CA VAL A 262 25.21 -0.28 -3.00
C VAL A 262 24.66 -1.55 -2.34
N LYS A 263 24.07 -1.40 -1.16
CA LYS A 263 23.51 -2.53 -0.40
C LYS A 263 22.26 -3.08 -1.10
N TRP A 264 21.38 -2.21 -1.59
CA TRP A 264 20.26 -2.59 -2.44
C TRP A 264 19.81 -1.50 -3.41
N ILE A 265 19.05 -1.93 -4.42
CA ILE A 265 18.25 -1.09 -5.33
C ILE A 265 16.77 -1.38 -5.05
N GLU A 266 16.01 -0.34 -4.73
CA GLU A 266 14.64 -0.42 -4.25
C GLU A 266 13.63 0.09 -5.26
N GLU A 267 12.49 -0.60 -5.33
CA GLU A 267 11.29 -0.27 -6.10
C GLU A 267 11.59 0.27 -7.50
N PHE A 268 12.34 -0.51 -8.27
CA PHE A 268 12.86 -0.09 -9.57
C PHE A 268 11.83 -0.17 -10.70
N LEU A 269 10.77 -0.98 -10.58
CA LEU A 269 9.73 -1.09 -11.62
C LEU A 269 8.35 -0.72 -11.07
N PRO A 270 7.38 -0.41 -11.96
CA PRO A 270 5.96 -0.37 -11.61
C PRO A 270 5.53 -1.64 -10.85
N PRO A 271 4.67 -1.53 -9.81
CA PRO A 271 4.29 -2.67 -8.96
C PRO A 271 3.60 -3.83 -9.69
N ASP A 272 3.01 -3.57 -10.86
CA ASP A 272 2.32 -4.58 -11.67
C ASP A 272 3.29 -5.51 -12.43
N ASP A 273 4.56 -5.13 -12.61
CA ASP A 273 5.52 -5.86 -13.45
C ASP A 273 6.31 -6.93 -12.67
N TYR A 274 5.59 -7.91 -12.10
CA TYR A 274 6.21 -9.02 -11.37
C TYR A 274 7.23 -9.81 -12.22
N GLU A 275 6.97 -9.98 -13.51
CA GLU A 275 7.87 -10.68 -14.43
C GLU A 275 9.15 -9.90 -14.69
N GLY A 276 9.06 -8.58 -14.86
CA GLY A 276 10.23 -7.71 -14.94
C GLY A 276 11.07 -7.76 -13.66
N TYR A 277 10.44 -7.72 -12.48
CA TYR A 277 11.15 -7.88 -11.21
C TYR A 277 11.91 -9.21 -11.16
N ALA A 278 11.25 -10.31 -11.56
CA ALA A 278 11.88 -11.63 -11.64
C ALA A 278 13.00 -11.69 -12.68
N GLU A 279 12.87 -10.98 -13.81
CA GLU A 279 13.92 -10.86 -14.82
C GLU A 279 15.16 -10.16 -14.27
N VAL A 280 14.99 -9.01 -13.61
CA VAL A 280 16.13 -8.28 -13.02
C VAL A 280 16.79 -9.13 -11.94
N LYS A 281 16.02 -9.79 -11.06
CA LYS A 281 16.54 -10.73 -10.04
C LYS A 281 17.37 -11.89 -10.62
N ARG A 282 17.07 -12.35 -11.84
CA ARG A 282 17.88 -13.37 -12.53
C ARG A 282 19.19 -12.81 -13.10
N ARG A 283 19.23 -11.52 -13.41
CA ARG A 283 20.33 -10.87 -14.14
C ARG A 283 21.29 -10.08 -13.23
N VAL A 284 20.86 -9.72 -12.03
CA VAL A 284 21.63 -8.99 -11.02
C VAL A 284 21.88 -9.90 -9.82
N SER A 285 23.14 -10.10 -9.44
CA SER A 285 23.55 -11.08 -8.39
C SER A 285 24.42 -10.49 -7.28
N THR A 286 24.89 -9.26 -7.45
CA THR A 286 25.86 -8.56 -6.60
C THR A 286 25.21 -7.61 -5.60
N THR A 287 24.06 -7.06 -5.96
CA THR A 287 23.29 -6.09 -5.18
C THR A 287 21.91 -6.68 -4.85
N LEU A 288 21.44 -6.47 -3.62
CA LEU A 288 20.08 -6.92 -3.24
C LEU A 288 19.03 -6.09 -4.00
N LEU A 289 17.92 -6.70 -4.34
CA LEU A 289 16.79 -6.03 -5.00
C LEU A 289 15.58 -6.07 -4.08
N THR A 290 14.93 -4.93 -3.88
CA THR A 290 13.86 -4.80 -2.89
C THR A 290 12.65 -4.09 -3.49
N THR A 291 11.46 -4.39 -2.97
CA THR A 291 10.20 -3.74 -3.37
C THR A 291 9.09 -4.09 -2.37
N GLY A 292 7.95 -3.42 -2.49
CA GLY A 292 6.71 -3.82 -1.82
C GLY A 292 5.95 -2.70 -1.13
N GLU A 293 6.46 -1.46 -1.10
CA GLU A 293 5.75 -0.36 -0.45
C GLU A 293 4.39 -0.11 -1.12
N HIS A 294 4.34 -0.14 -2.46
CA HIS A 294 3.09 -0.07 -3.24
C HIS A 294 2.46 -1.44 -3.54
N GLU A 295 2.75 -2.48 -2.74
CA GLU A 295 2.07 -3.76 -2.81
C GLU A 295 1.14 -3.98 -1.60
N TYR A 296 0.03 -4.68 -1.84
CA TYR A 296 -1.08 -4.81 -0.91
C TYR A 296 -1.45 -6.26 -0.71
N THR A 297 -1.75 -6.60 0.54
CA THR A 297 -2.27 -7.91 0.98
C THR A 297 -1.33 -9.09 0.73
N ARG A 298 -1.51 -10.16 1.50
CA ARG A 298 -0.78 -11.41 1.36
C ARG A 298 -0.88 -12.02 -0.03
N TRP A 299 -1.93 -11.73 -0.80
CA TRP A 299 -2.05 -12.22 -2.18
C TRP A 299 -1.11 -11.50 -3.14
N GLY A 300 -0.90 -10.19 -2.97
CA GLY A 300 0.09 -9.42 -3.73
C GLY A 300 1.51 -9.85 -3.35
N PHE A 301 1.83 -9.86 -2.06
CA PHE A 301 3.14 -10.31 -1.57
C PHE A 301 3.44 -11.78 -1.90
N ARG A 302 2.44 -12.65 -2.01
CA ARG A 302 2.62 -14.01 -2.53
C ARG A 302 3.17 -14.01 -3.96
N GLN A 303 2.71 -13.11 -4.83
CA GLN A 303 3.25 -13.02 -6.20
C GLN A 303 4.73 -12.64 -6.19
N LEU A 304 5.13 -11.68 -5.35
CA LEU A 304 6.54 -11.29 -5.20
C LEU A 304 7.42 -12.47 -4.75
N LEU A 305 6.93 -13.29 -3.83
CA LEU A 305 7.65 -14.46 -3.31
C LEU A 305 7.71 -15.62 -4.31
N GLU A 306 6.55 -16.05 -4.84
CA GLU A 306 6.46 -17.19 -5.77
C GLU A 306 7.29 -16.97 -7.04
N ARG A 307 7.37 -15.73 -7.52
CA ARG A 307 8.15 -15.35 -8.71
C ARG A 307 9.58 -14.91 -8.40
N LYS A 308 9.98 -14.88 -7.12
CA LYS A 308 11.31 -14.47 -6.65
C LYS A 308 11.69 -13.06 -7.11
N CYS A 309 10.78 -12.11 -6.93
CA CYS A 309 10.89 -10.73 -7.37
C CYS A 309 11.83 -9.86 -6.52
N ALA A 310 12.10 -10.25 -5.27
CA ALA A 310 12.86 -9.43 -4.32
C ALA A 310 13.66 -10.28 -3.33
N ASP A 311 14.74 -9.71 -2.79
CA ASP A 311 15.52 -10.22 -1.67
C ASP A 311 15.00 -9.74 -0.31
N VAL A 312 14.29 -8.61 -0.29
CA VAL A 312 13.65 -8.03 0.91
C VAL A 312 12.28 -7.48 0.50
N LEU A 313 11.26 -7.76 1.30
CA LEU A 313 9.92 -7.20 1.11
C LEU A 313 9.70 -5.97 2.00
N GLN A 314 9.07 -4.94 1.47
CA GLN A 314 8.96 -3.64 2.15
C GLN A 314 7.53 -3.11 2.24
N PRO A 315 6.56 -3.87 2.80
CA PRO A 315 5.20 -3.36 2.96
C PRO A 315 5.17 -2.08 3.79
N ASP A 316 4.41 -1.07 3.36
CA ASP A 316 4.00 0.00 4.26
C ASP A 316 2.85 -0.50 5.13
N ILE A 317 2.99 -0.44 6.46
CA ILE A 317 2.01 -0.99 7.40
C ILE A 317 0.71 -0.17 7.41
N THR A 318 0.81 1.11 7.10
CA THR A 318 -0.34 2.00 6.94
C THR A 318 -1.03 1.79 5.59
N TRP A 319 -0.45 1.06 4.63
CA TRP A 319 -1.05 0.85 3.31
C TRP A 319 -1.44 -0.61 3.00
N CYS A 320 -0.64 -1.59 3.42
CA CYS A 320 -0.70 -2.97 2.92
C CYS A 320 -1.92 -3.78 3.42
N GLY A 321 -2.66 -3.25 4.39
CA GLY A 321 -3.81 -3.87 5.04
C GLY A 321 -3.78 -3.81 6.58
N GLY A 322 -2.86 -3.06 7.18
CA GLY A 322 -2.72 -2.95 8.64
C GLY A 322 -1.89 -4.08 9.26
N ILE A 323 -1.78 -4.07 10.60
CA ILE A 323 -1.00 -5.05 11.37
C ILE A 323 -1.53 -6.46 11.21
N THR A 324 -2.86 -6.64 11.15
CA THR A 324 -3.46 -7.96 10.94
C THR A 324 -3.00 -8.59 9.63
N GLU A 325 -2.82 -7.79 8.57
CA GLU A 325 -2.33 -8.30 7.30
C GLU A 325 -0.81 -8.39 7.24
N ALA A 326 -0.12 -7.42 7.83
CA ALA A 326 1.34 -7.40 7.88
C ALA A 326 1.89 -8.65 8.58
N ARG A 327 1.29 -9.11 9.68
CA ARG A 327 1.72 -10.36 10.34
C ARG A 327 1.56 -11.60 9.45
N ARG A 328 0.55 -11.61 8.57
CA ARG A 328 0.36 -12.69 7.58
C ARG A 328 1.41 -12.60 6.47
N ILE A 329 1.77 -11.40 6.04
CA ILE A 329 2.86 -11.16 5.08
C ILE A 329 4.20 -11.64 5.66
N VAL A 330 4.51 -11.27 6.91
CA VAL A 330 5.74 -11.72 7.59
C VAL A 330 5.78 -13.24 7.74
N ALA A 331 4.67 -13.87 8.14
CA ALA A 331 4.58 -15.32 8.23
C ALA A 331 4.79 -15.99 6.86
N LEU A 332 4.17 -15.45 5.79
CA LEU A 332 4.34 -15.95 4.43
C LEU A 332 5.79 -15.82 3.94
N ALA A 333 6.43 -14.67 4.16
CA ALA A 333 7.82 -14.42 3.77
C ALA A 333 8.81 -15.35 4.49
N SER A 334 8.50 -15.73 5.74
CA SER A 334 9.33 -16.67 6.52
C SER A 334 9.43 -18.06 5.89
N CYS A 335 8.45 -18.49 5.08
CA CYS A 335 8.51 -19.75 4.34
C CYS A 335 9.60 -19.76 3.24
N TYR A 336 10.16 -18.59 2.91
CA TYR A 336 11.14 -18.39 1.84
C TYR A 336 12.47 -17.81 2.36
N ASP A 337 12.63 -17.66 3.69
CA ASP A 337 13.76 -16.95 4.31
C ASP A 337 13.98 -15.52 3.77
N VAL A 338 12.90 -14.88 3.32
CA VAL A 338 12.94 -13.49 2.83
C VAL A 338 12.63 -12.54 3.99
N PRO A 339 13.54 -11.63 4.37
CA PRO A 339 13.29 -10.66 5.43
C PRO A 339 12.25 -9.62 5.00
N VAL A 340 11.57 -9.06 6.01
CA VAL A 340 10.60 -7.97 5.82
C VAL A 340 11.12 -6.71 6.51
N VAL A 341 11.27 -5.64 5.76
CA VAL A 341 11.72 -4.33 6.23
C VAL A 341 10.67 -3.30 5.81
N PRO A 342 9.63 -3.08 6.64
CA PRO A 342 8.53 -2.18 6.28
C PRO A 342 8.98 -0.79 5.86
N HIS A 343 8.28 -0.22 4.88
CA HIS A 343 8.44 1.17 4.45
C HIS A 343 7.92 2.10 5.55
N GLY A 344 8.78 3.01 6.03
CA GLY A 344 8.47 4.03 7.03
C GLY A 344 7.56 3.53 8.17
N SER A 345 6.33 4.05 8.21
CA SER A 345 5.24 3.65 9.13
C SER A 345 5.46 3.87 10.64
N SER A 346 6.63 4.35 11.07
CA SER A 346 6.97 4.70 12.46
C SER A 346 6.47 3.66 13.49
N VAL A 347 5.72 4.06 14.52
CA VAL A 347 5.27 3.16 15.60
C VAL A 347 4.53 1.93 15.11
N TYR A 348 3.86 2.00 13.97
CA TYR A 348 3.15 0.84 13.42
C TYR A 348 4.14 -0.21 12.90
N SER A 349 5.18 0.18 12.16
CA SER A 349 6.24 -0.77 11.76
C SER A 349 7.09 -1.21 12.95
N TYR A 350 7.46 -0.30 13.86
CA TYR A 350 8.33 -0.64 14.98
C TYR A 350 7.73 -1.74 15.87
N HIS A 351 6.43 -1.65 16.19
CA HIS A 351 5.76 -2.68 16.99
C HIS A 351 5.78 -4.05 16.30
N LEU A 352 5.58 -4.10 14.97
CA LEU A 352 5.73 -5.32 14.19
C LEU A 352 7.18 -5.83 14.22
N GLN A 353 8.15 -4.96 13.93
CA GLN A 353 9.55 -5.35 13.81
C GLN A 353 10.17 -5.78 15.13
N TYR A 354 9.72 -5.26 16.26
CA TYR A 354 10.08 -5.80 17.57
C TYR A 354 9.55 -7.23 17.76
N ALA A 355 8.36 -7.54 17.25
CA ALA A 355 7.70 -8.83 17.44
C ALA A 355 8.23 -9.97 16.57
N PHE A 356 8.89 -9.68 15.45
CA PHE A 356 9.31 -10.71 14.49
C PHE A 356 10.83 -10.71 14.23
N PRO A 357 11.50 -11.88 14.26
CA PRO A 357 12.95 -11.98 14.04
C PRO A 357 13.33 -11.77 12.56
N SER A 358 12.43 -12.10 11.63
CA SER A 358 12.57 -11.86 10.18
C SER A 358 12.48 -10.38 9.78
N CYS A 359 12.31 -9.49 10.76
CA CYS A 359 12.37 -8.04 10.60
C CYS A 359 13.66 -7.49 11.24
N PRO A 360 14.79 -7.43 10.51
CA PRO A 360 16.10 -7.21 11.10
C PRO A 360 16.43 -5.74 11.42
N ILE A 361 15.86 -4.79 10.66
CA ILE A 361 16.17 -3.37 10.73
C ILE A 361 14.92 -2.56 10.38
N ALA A 362 14.83 -1.33 10.89
CA ALA A 362 13.81 -0.35 10.52
C ALA A 362 14.31 0.71 9.54
N GLU A 363 13.38 1.23 8.76
CA GLU A 363 13.55 2.45 8.01
C GLU A 363 13.10 3.65 8.85
N PHE A 364 13.82 4.77 8.73
CA PHE A 364 13.38 6.08 9.16
C PHE A 364 13.47 7.08 8.02
N LEU A 365 12.33 7.55 7.52
CA LEU A 365 12.27 8.59 6.49
C LEU A 365 12.50 9.96 7.13
N ILE A 366 13.60 10.64 6.75
CA ILE A 366 13.93 11.96 7.29
C ILE A 366 13.06 13.02 6.59
N LEU A 367 12.03 13.50 7.29
CA LEU A 367 11.09 14.52 6.81
C LEU A 367 11.44 15.96 7.25
N SER A 368 12.69 16.21 7.65
CA SER A 368 13.16 17.59 7.71
C SER A 368 13.29 18.14 6.28
N PRO A 369 12.94 19.41 6.00
CA PRO A 369 12.89 19.92 4.62
C PRO A 369 14.17 19.73 3.81
N LYS A 370 15.34 19.78 4.47
CA LYS A 370 16.65 19.60 3.83
C LYS A 370 17.24 18.19 4.01
N GLY A 371 16.54 17.30 4.72
CA GLY A 371 17.00 15.95 5.03
C GLY A 371 18.14 15.91 6.05
N ASP A 372 18.31 16.95 6.87
CA ASP A 372 19.46 17.18 7.75
C ASP A 372 19.19 17.00 9.25
N GLU A 373 17.92 16.92 9.65
CA GLU A 373 17.50 16.80 11.06
C GLU A 373 16.50 15.65 11.29
N ILE A 374 16.55 15.05 12.48
CA ILE A 374 15.57 14.04 12.92
C ILE A 374 14.32 14.77 13.42
N VAL A 375 13.21 14.59 12.72
CA VAL A 375 11.88 15.09 13.07
C VAL A 375 10.86 13.94 13.02
N PRO A 376 9.73 14.02 13.73
CA PRO A 376 8.68 12.99 13.67
C PRO A 376 8.24 12.66 12.25
N LEU A 377 8.03 11.36 11.96
CA LEU A 377 7.60 10.91 10.64
C LEU A 377 6.16 11.33 10.36
N PHE A 378 5.30 11.35 11.38
CA PHE A 378 3.92 11.81 11.23
C PHE A 378 3.75 13.31 11.54
N GLY A 379 4.82 14.08 11.49
CA GLY A 379 4.81 15.51 11.79
C GLY A 379 4.21 15.79 13.17
N LYS A 380 3.19 16.64 13.23
CA LYS A 380 2.49 16.97 14.47
C LYS A 380 1.36 16.01 14.84
N THR A 381 1.15 14.92 14.08
CA THR A 381 0.01 14.00 14.31
C THR A 381 0.01 13.42 15.72
N PHE A 382 1.20 13.09 16.25
CA PHE A 382 1.38 12.55 17.59
C PHE A 382 2.31 13.43 18.42
N THR A 383 2.02 13.59 19.71
CA THR A 383 2.84 14.44 20.61
C THR A 383 4.10 13.74 21.13
N ASP A 384 4.16 12.42 21.00
CA ASP A 384 5.09 11.55 21.71
C ASP A 384 5.59 10.39 20.82
N GLU A 385 5.77 10.69 19.53
CA GLU A 385 6.36 9.78 18.54
C GLU A 385 7.81 9.44 18.92
N PRO A 386 8.18 8.16 19.02
CA PRO A 386 9.55 7.75 19.32
C PRO A 386 10.49 8.02 18.14
N LEU A 387 11.60 8.70 18.42
CA LEU A 387 12.61 9.08 17.43
C LEU A 387 13.90 8.26 17.57
N PRO A 388 14.66 8.08 16.47
CA PRO A 388 15.94 7.40 16.51
C PRO A 388 16.93 8.09 17.45
N ALA A 389 17.66 7.29 18.24
CA ALA A 389 18.75 7.75 19.08
C ALA A 389 19.96 6.83 18.92
N GLY A 390 21.05 7.37 18.36
CA GLY A 390 22.30 6.65 18.14
C GLY A 390 22.17 5.46 17.17
N GLY A 391 21.32 5.58 16.15
CA GLY A 391 21.13 4.52 15.15
C GLY A 391 20.18 3.39 15.55
N PHE A 392 19.37 3.61 16.59
CA PHE A 392 18.36 2.67 17.03
C PHE A 392 17.05 3.39 17.39
N ILE A 393 15.94 2.68 17.28
CA ILE A 393 14.64 3.03 17.85
C ILE A 393 14.44 2.22 19.12
N ASP A 394 13.93 2.88 20.17
CA ASP A 394 13.48 2.27 21.41
C ASP A 394 12.02 2.62 21.66
N LEU A 395 11.18 1.60 21.90
CA LEU A 395 9.76 1.79 22.20
C LEU A 395 9.47 1.80 23.71
N PRO A 396 8.70 2.78 24.20
CA PRO A 396 8.24 2.79 25.58
C PRO A 396 7.25 1.64 25.83
N ARG A 397 7.14 1.19 27.08
CA ARG A 397 6.15 0.17 27.48
C ARG A 397 4.80 0.85 27.79
N ARG A 398 4.17 1.43 26.77
CA ARG A 398 2.85 2.08 26.84
C ARG A 398 1.77 1.24 26.13
N PRO A 399 0.50 1.26 26.58
CA PRO A 399 -0.58 0.53 25.91
C PRO A 399 -0.79 0.97 24.45
N GLY A 400 -1.26 0.04 23.60
CA GLY A 400 -1.51 0.32 22.18
C GLY A 400 -0.20 0.47 21.39
N PHE A 401 -0.18 1.38 20.41
CA PHE A 401 1.07 1.81 19.75
C PHE A 401 1.86 2.83 20.58
N GLY A 402 1.37 3.16 21.78
CA GLY A 402 2.06 4.04 22.70
C GLY A 402 2.23 5.45 22.14
N VAL A 403 1.26 5.98 21.41
CA VAL A 403 1.25 7.37 20.93
C VAL A 403 -0.06 8.08 21.26
N THR A 404 0.00 9.40 21.35
CA THR A 404 -1.11 10.27 21.72
C THR A 404 -1.44 11.21 20.56
N LEU A 405 -2.64 11.10 20.00
CA LEU A 405 -3.11 11.98 18.93
C LEU A 405 -3.13 13.44 19.40
N ASN A 406 -2.47 14.32 18.64
CA ASN A 406 -2.32 15.73 18.97
C ASN A 406 -3.56 16.55 18.58
N ARG A 407 -4.69 16.30 19.26
CA ARG A 407 -5.94 17.00 18.98
C ARG A 407 -5.88 18.51 19.18
N ALA A 408 -4.94 19.01 20.00
CA ALA A 408 -4.84 20.43 20.31
C ALA A 408 -4.25 21.25 19.16
N GLU A 409 -3.36 20.65 18.37
CA GLU A 409 -2.72 21.33 17.23
C GLU A 409 -3.27 20.88 15.86
N LEU A 410 -3.97 19.75 15.79
CA LEU A 410 -4.57 19.26 14.55
C LEU A 410 -6.00 19.80 14.38
N ASP A 411 -6.24 20.48 13.26
CA ASP A 411 -7.58 20.83 12.79
C ASP A 411 -8.29 19.60 12.21
N LEU A 412 -8.77 18.70 13.08
CA LEU A 412 -9.42 17.47 12.62
C LEU A 412 -10.83 17.75 12.09
N ARG A 413 -10.99 17.63 10.78
CA ARG A 413 -12.29 17.75 10.11
C ARG A 413 -12.86 16.37 9.83
N ARG A 414 -14.13 16.16 10.22
CA ARG A 414 -14.89 14.94 9.91
C ARG A 414 -15.79 15.20 8.70
N PRO A 415 -15.38 14.84 7.46
CA PRO A 415 -16.13 15.17 6.25
C PRO A 415 -17.44 14.39 6.13
N PHE A 416 -17.50 13.19 6.71
CA PHE A 416 -18.68 12.33 6.70
C PHE A 416 -19.08 12.00 8.12
N SER A 417 -20.36 12.16 8.43
CA SER A 417 -20.98 11.56 9.60
C SER A 417 -21.75 10.34 9.13
N GLY A 418 -21.11 9.17 9.20
CA GLY A 418 -21.75 7.91 8.87
C GLY A 418 -23.03 7.73 9.69
N GLY A 419 -24.17 7.82 9.01
CA GLY A 419 -25.47 7.47 9.55
C GLY A 419 -25.60 5.96 9.65
N LEU A 420 -25.16 5.37 10.76
CA LEU A 420 -25.75 4.11 11.20
C LEU A 420 -27.11 4.45 11.85
N PRO A 421 -28.17 3.64 11.61
CA PRO A 421 -29.40 3.77 12.37
C PRO A 421 -29.09 3.74 13.87
N ARG A 422 -29.74 4.62 14.62
CA ARG A 422 -29.56 4.73 16.08
C ARG A 422 -29.78 3.36 16.74
N GLY A 423 -28.96 3.05 17.74
CA GLY A 423 -29.14 1.88 18.62
C GLY A 423 -28.41 0.62 18.12
N LEU A 424 -27.30 0.28 18.78
CA LEU A 424 -26.60 -1.01 18.61
C LEU A 424 -27.59 -2.19 18.70
N GLY A 425 -28.55 -2.14 19.62
CA GLY A 425 -29.56 -3.19 19.79
C GLY A 425 -30.59 -3.29 18.66
N GLU A 426 -31.00 -2.17 18.04
CA GLU A 426 -31.98 -2.18 16.94
C GLU A 426 -31.35 -2.67 15.62
N ALA A 427 -30.12 -2.21 15.33
CA ALA A 427 -29.38 -2.64 14.14
C ALA A 427 -28.95 -4.13 14.19
N GLU A 428 -28.67 -4.66 15.39
CA GLU A 428 -28.36 -6.08 15.58
C GLU A 428 -29.60 -6.97 15.48
N ALA A 429 -30.72 -6.57 16.11
CA ALA A 429 -31.99 -7.26 15.98
C ALA A 429 -32.50 -7.27 14.53
N GLU A 430 -32.30 -6.18 13.78
CA GLU A 430 -32.67 -6.09 12.37
C GLU A 430 -31.75 -6.94 11.47
N LYS A 431 -30.45 -7.04 11.77
CA LYS A 431 -29.53 -7.96 11.09
C LYS A 431 -29.92 -9.43 11.34
N ASP A 432 -30.22 -9.80 12.58
CA ASP A 432 -30.61 -11.18 12.92
C ASP A 432 -31.95 -11.56 12.28
N ALA A 433 -32.94 -10.66 12.31
CA ALA A 433 -34.22 -10.88 11.66
C ALA A 433 -34.13 -11.03 10.13
N ARG A 434 -33.11 -10.43 9.49
CA ARG A 434 -32.88 -10.52 8.03
C ARG A 434 -31.97 -11.66 7.60
N THR A 435 -31.29 -12.33 8.52
CA THR A 435 -30.34 -13.40 8.20
C THR A 435 -31.12 -14.67 7.82
N PRO A 436 -31.09 -15.12 6.55
CA PRO A 436 -31.82 -16.31 6.13
C PRO A 436 -31.20 -17.56 6.74
N THR A 437 -32.02 -18.56 7.04
CA THR A 437 -31.48 -19.90 7.33
C THR A 437 -30.81 -20.47 6.08
N GLN A 438 -29.96 -21.50 6.23
CA GLN A 438 -29.33 -22.15 5.09
C GLN A 438 -30.37 -22.71 4.11
N SER A 439 -31.45 -23.31 4.62
CA SER A 439 -32.56 -23.79 3.79
C SER A 439 -33.25 -22.65 3.03
N ASP A 440 -33.52 -21.53 3.71
CA ASP A 440 -34.15 -20.37 3.07
C ASP A 440 -33.26 -19.81 1.96
N TRP A 441 -31.95 -19.69 2.22
CA TRP A 441 -30.99 -19.17 1.25
C TRP A 441 -30.87 -20.07 0.02
N LEU A 442 -30.71 -21.38 0.21
CA LEU A 442 -30.60 -22.35 -0.89
C LEU A 442 -31.89 -22.44 -1.71
N GLY A 443 -33.06 -22.24 -1.08
CA GLY A 443 -34.36 -22.21 -1.75
C GLY A 443 -34.55 -21.00 -2.68
N ARG A 444 -33.83 -19.89 -2.48
CA ARG A 444 -33.98 -18.67 -3.30
C ARG A 444 -33.65 -18.88 -4.77
N ALA A 445 -32.68 -19.74 -5.08
CA ALA A 445 -32.32 -20.03 -6.47
C ALA A 445 -33.48 -20.67 -7.24
N ALA A 446 -34.25 -21.56 -6.59
CA ALA A 446 -35.41 -22.21 -7.20
C ALA A 446 -36.59 -21.24 -7.45
N ALA A 447 -36.61 -20.10 -6.74
CA ALA A 447 -37.61 -19.05 -6.93
C ALA A 447 -37.25 -18.06 -8.06
N ILE A 448 -36.05 -18.17 -8.66
CA ILE A 448 -35.66 -17.36 -9.81
C ILE A 448 -36.38 -17.93 -11.05
N PRO A 449 -37.25 -17.16 -11.73
CA PRO A 449 -37.99 -17.66 -12.88
C PRO A 449 -37.04 -18.04 -14.02
N CYS A 450 -36.99 -19.34 -14.39
CA CYS A 450 -36.41 -19.80 -15.65
C CYS A 450 -37.52 -19.87 -16.71
N VAL A 451 -38.01 -18.71 -17.16
CA VAL A 451 -38.93 -18.67 -18.29
C VAL A 451 -38.09 -18.72 -19.58
N ALA A 452 -38.38 -19.68 -20.46
CA ALA A 452 -37.85 -19.63 -21.81
C ALA A 452 -38.43 -18.39 -22.49
N VAL A 453 -37.59 -17.40 -22.77
CA VAL A 453 -38.00 -16.20 -23.52
C VAL A 453 -38.45 -16.68 -24.90
N SER A 454 -39.68 -16.40 -25.28
CA SER A 454 -40.19 -16.77 -26.60
C SER A 454 -39.47 -15.98 -27.71
N ASP A 455 -39.38 -16.55 -28.92
CA ASP A 455 -38.76 -15.85 -30.06
C ASP A 455 -39.42 -14.49 -30.33
N ALA A 456 -40.72 -14.35 -30.05
CA ALA A 456 -41.48 -13.10 -30.16
C ALA A 456 -41.09 -12.04 -29.12
N GLU A 457 -40.81 -12.44 -27.87
CA GLU A 457 -40.31 -11.53 -26.83
C GLU A 457 -38.87 -11.09 -27.13
N MET A 458 -38.06 -11.98 -27.71
CA MET A 458 -36.72 -11.66 -28.20
C MET A 458 -36.74 -10.69 -29.40
N GLU A 459 -37.66 -10.86 -30.36
CA GLU A 459 -37.84 -9.93 -31.48
C GLU A 459 -38.36 -8.57 -31.02
N SER A 460 -39.29 -8.53 -30.06
CA SER A 460 -39.79 -7.28 -29.48
C SER A 460 -38.68 -6.52 -28.73
N ALA A 461 -37.85 -7.22 -27.96
CA ALA A 461 -36.68 -6.63 -27.30
C ALA A 461 -35.64 -6.12 -28.32
N ARG A 462 -35.40 -6.86 -29.41
CA ARG A 462 -34.50 -6.42 -30.51
C ARG A 462 -35.04 -5.20 -31.25
N ALA A 463 -36.35 -5.16 -31.50
CA ALA A 463 -37.01 -4.01 -32.13
C ALA A 463 -36.98 -2.76 -31.25
N ALA A 464 -37.10 -2.91 -29.92
CA ALA A 464 -36.98 -1.82 -28.96
C ALA A 464 -35.56 -1.22 -28.90
N VAL A 465 -34.52 -2.01 -29.16
CA VAL A 465 -33.13 -1.54 -29.27
C VAL A 465 -32.85 -0.95 -30.67
N GLY A 466 -33.55 -1.40 -31.71
CA GLY A 466 -33.40 -0.93 -33.10
C GLY A 466 -34.02 0.44 -33.41
N GLY A 467 -34.72 1.08 -32.46
CA GLY A 467 -35.36 2.39 -32.64
C GLY A 467 -34.41 3.61 -32.52
N GLY A 468 -33.14 3.40 -32.19
CA GLY A 468 -32.12 4.44 -32.18
C GLY A 468 -30.97 4.07 -33.11
N SER A 469 -30.95 4.64 -34.32
CA SER A 469 -29.78 4.77 -35.20
C SER A 469 -28.72 3.65 -35.07
N ALA A 470 -29.00 2.50 -35.68
CA ALA A 470 -27.98 1.48 -35.91
C ALA A 470 -27.00 1.94 -37.00
N ALA A 471 -25.98 2.72 -36.61
CA ALA A 471 -24.68 2.60 -37.25
C ALA A 471 -24.11 1.26 -36.77
N THR A 472 -24.02 0.30 -37.68
CA THR A 472 -23.77 -1.10 -37.33
C THR A 472 -22.34 -1.31 -36.84
N ALA A 473 -22.16 -2.23 -35.89
CA ALA A 473 -20.85 -2.67 -35.39
C ALA A 473 -19.93 -3.30 -36.48
N ALA A 474 -20.45 -3.51 -37.70
CA ALA A 474 -19.64 -3.89 -38.86
C ALA A 474 -18.82 -2.70 -39.41
N ASP A 475 -19.28 -1.46 -39.27
CA ASP A 475 -18.55 -0.26 -39.73
C ASP A 475 -17.38 0.11 -38.79
N ALA A 476 -17.50 -0.19 -37.50
CA ALA A 476 -16.43 0.04 -36.52
C ALA A 476 -15.27 -0.96 -36.66
N ALA A 477 -15.54 -2.19 -37.10
CA ALA A 477 -14.50 -3.17 -37.40
C ALA A 477 -13.78 -2.85 -38.73
N ALA A 478 -14.48 -2.30 -39.72
CA ALA A 478 -13.89 -1.88 -41.00
C ALA A 478 -13.05 -0.58 -40.88
N ALA A 479 -13.41 0.34 -39.99
CA ALA A 479 -12.62 1.55 -39.73
C ALA A 479 -11.32 1.30 -38.94
N SER A 480 -11.28 0.24 -38.12
CA SER A 480 -10.10 -0.18 -37.35
C SER A 480 -9.05 -0.92 -38.19
N ALA A 481 -9.48 -1.62 -39.25
CA ALA A 481 -8.56 -2.32 -40.16
C ALA A 481 -7.97 -1.41 -41.27
N ALA A 482 -8.55 -0.25 -41.54
CA ALA A 482 -8.14 0.65 -42.63
C ALA A 482 -7.08 1.70 -42.24
N ALA A 483 -6.67 1.80 -40.97
CA ALA A 483 -5.59 2.68 -40.52
C ALA A 483 -4.20 2.01 -40.47
N ALA A 484 -4.11 0.73 -40.85
CA ALA A 484 -2.88 -0.06 -40.81
C ALA A 484 -2.61 -0.77 -42.15
N ALA A 485 -2.48 -0.03 -43.25
CA ALA A 485 -1.75 -0.50 -44.42
C ALA A 485 -1.30 0.67 -45.31
N SER A 486 0.01 0.85 -45.45
CA SER A 486 0.63 1.65 -46.51
C SER A 486 0.49 0.92 -47.86
N PRO A 487 0.33 1.61 -49.01
CA PRO A 487 0.17 0.96 -50.29
C PRO A 487 1.54 0.63 -50.93
N ALA A 488 1.86 -0.66 -51.03
CA ALA A 488 2.68 -1.19 -52.12
C ALA A 488 2.31 -2.66 -52.37
N ASP A 489 2.13 -2.98 -53.65
CA ASP A 489 2.17 -4.30 -54.28
C ASP A 489 0.93 -5.21 -54.20
N ALA A 490 0.04 -5.00 -55.17
CA ALA A 490 -0.77 -6.07 -55.76
C ALA A 490 -0.40 -6.23 -57.24
N ALA A 491 0.26 -7.35 -57.58
CA ALA A 491 0.34 -7.86 -58.95
C ALA A 491 0.12 -9.38 -58.96
N ALA A 492 -0.97 -9.76 -59.63
CA ALA A 492 -1.23 -11.03 -60.31
C ALA A 492 -1.36 -12.33 -59.49
N ALA A 493 -2.61 -12.73 -59.29
CA ALA A 493 -3.00 -14.13 -59.16
C ALA A 493 -3.13 -14.78 -60.55
N SER A 494 -2.61 -16.00 -60.72
CA SER A 494 -3.03 -16.91 -61.78
C SER A 494 -2.73 -18.37 -61.43
N ALA A 495 -3.78 -19.17 -61.53
CA ALA A 495 -3.84 -20.59 -61.84
C ALA A 495 -3.80 -21.64 -60.70
N ALA A 496 -4.91 -22.37 -60.69
CA ALA A 496 -5.23 -23.61 -60.00
C ALA A 496 -4.29 -24.78 -60.34
N VAL A 497 -4.24 -25.78 -59.45
CA VAL A 497 -4.67 -27.19 -59.63
C VAL A 497 -4.06 -28.04 -58.51
N GLY A 498 -4.84 -29.02 -58.02
CA GLY A 498 -4.54 -29.90 -56.90
C GLY A 498 -3.46 -30.99 -57.14
N PRO A 499 -3.36 -31.96 -56.19
CA PRO A 499 -2.14 -32.64 -55.70
C PRO A 499 -1.81 -33.94 -56.50
N PRO A 500 -0.83 -34.84 -56.15
CA PRO A 500 -0.24 -35.12 -54.83
C PRO A 500 1.22 -35.64 -54.72
N ALA A 501 1.58 -35.97 -53.46
CA ALA A 501 2.54 -36.98 -52.99
C ALA A 501 4.04 -36.65 -52.92
N ALA A 502 4.61 -37.05 -51.76
CA ALA A 502 6.00 -36.98 -51.32
C ALA A 502 6.91 -37.97 -52.06
N PRO A 503 8.25 -37.99 -51.83
CA PRO A 503 8.87 -38.27 -50.52
C PRO A 503 9.53 -37.08 -49.83
#